data_AF-A0ABD5NKD2-F1
#
_entry.id   AF-A0ABD5NKD2-F1
#
_cell.length_a   1.000
_cell.length_b   1.000
_cell.length_c   1.000
_cell.angle_alpha   90.00
_cell.angle_beta   90.00
_cell.angle_gamma   90.00
#
_symmetry.space_group_name_H-M   'P 1'
#
loop_
_entity.id
_entity.type
_entity.pdbx_description
1 polymer ?
#
loop_
_entity_poly.entity_id
_entity_poly.type
_entity_poly.pdbx_seq_one_letter_code
_entity_poly.pdbx_strand_id
1 'polypeptide(L)'
;MDTYNRRYCLSIISVTCPVTLSGCLGFFDRKKLTHNQKKLAEKYEDGYQQFVQGNEIVELGREKFDSDMYSKSGDMFTLSLGEFRDAKETFSRLSEYESGLPTKARNIVTESLDATENCIQFAELFAESTNRISQSDGRDNAVTRFNEEYYNYMKSDRDIPSNREFIESLMSK
;
A
#
# COMPACT_ATOMS: atom_id res chain seq x y z
N MET A 1 37.36 10.06 -7.92
CA MET A 1 36.03 10.36 -7.35
C MET A 1 35.01 9.59 -8.16
N ASP A 2 34.49 8.54 -7.54
CA ASP A 2 33.87 7.37 -8.16
C ASP A 2 32.51 7.62 -8.82
N THR A 3 32.32 6.95 -9.96
CA THR A 3 31.06 6.74 -10.68
C THR A 3 29.95 6.12 -9.83
N TYR A 4 30.28 5.56 -8.66
CA TYR A 4 29.34 5.02 -7.68
C TYR A 4 28.42 6.08 -7.07
N ASN A 5 28.92 7.30 -6.82
CA ASN A 5 28.11 8.36 -6.22
C ASN A 5 27.05 8.94 -7.17
N ARG A 6 27.26 8.83 -8.49
CA ARG A 6 26.31 9.37 -9.48
C ARG A 6 25.04 8.52 -9.60
N ARG A 7 25.15 7.20 -9.40
CA ARG A 7 23.98 6.29 -9.39
C ARG A 7 23.16 6.42 -8.10
N TYR A 8 23.82 6.67 -6.97
CA TYR A 8 23.13 6.87 -5.68
C TYR A 8 22.35 8.20 -5.62
N CYS A 9 22.87 9.27 -6.24
CA CYS A 9 22.12 10.52 -6.35
C CYS A 9 20.91 10.41 -7.29
N LEU A 10 20.97 9.56 -8.33
CA LEU A 10 19.83 9.34 -9.23
C LEU A 10 18.73 8.48 -8.60
N SER A 11 19.07 7.56 -7.68
CA SER A 11 18.06 6.80 -6.93
C SER A 11 17.38 7.62 -5.83
N ILE A 12 17.99 8.70 -5.34
CA ILE A 12 17.38 9.56 -4.31
C ILE A 12 16.46 10.63 -4.94
N ILE A 13 16.77 11.08 -6.15
CA ILE A 13 15.93 12.05 -6.87
C ILE A 13 14.64 11.39 -7.40
N SER A 14 14.63 10.08 -7.64
CA SER A 14 13.39 9.34 -7.95
C SER A 14 12.51 9.05 -6.72
N VAL A 15 13.01 9.26 -5.51
CA VAL A 15 12.33 8.92 -4.24
C VAL A 15 11.73 10.14 -3.54
N THR A 16 12.15 11.36 -3.89
CA THR A 16 11.75 12.59 -3.16
C THR A 16 10.86 13.56 -3.92
N CYS A 17 10.44 13.21 -5.14
CA CYS A 17 9.38 13.91 -5.85
C CYS A 17 8.55 12.91 -6.66
N PRO A 18 7.35 12.49 -6.19
CA PRO A 18 6.31 12.19 -7.15
C PRO A 18 5.93 13.54 -7.78
N VAL A 19 6.63 13.92 -8.85
CA VAL A 19 5.99 14.76 -9.85
C VAL A 19 4.87 13.87 -10.38
N THR A 20 3.69 14.06 -9.82
CA THR A 20 2.45 13.48 -10.32
C THR A 20 2.24 14.02 -11.73
N LEU A 21 2.87 13.36 -12.71
CA LEU A 21 2.37 13.26 -14.08
C LEU A 21 1.11 12.38 -14.04
N SER A 22 0.14 12.80 -13.23
CA SER A 22 -1.22 12.25 -13.14
C SER A 22 -2.06 12.84 -14.28
N GLY A 23 -1.55 12.65 -15.49
CA GLY A 23 -2.20 13.06 -16.72
C GLY A 23 -2.03 11.93 -17.70
N CYS A 24 -3.10 11.16 -17.91
CA CYS A 24 -3.32 10.17 -19.00
C CYS A 24 -3.49 8.69 -18.60
N LEU A 25 -3.95 8.35 -17.40
CA LEU A 25 -4.56 7.04 -17.15
C LEU A 25 -5.99 7.20 -16.63
N GLY A 26 -6.96 7.03 -17.53
CA GLY A 26 -8.39 6.98 -17.23
C GLY A 26 -9.16 8.26 -17.55
N PHE A 27 -9.38 8.54 -18.83
CA PHE A 27 -10.51 9.37 -19.29
C PHE A 27 -11.83 8.64 -18.98
N PHE A 28 -12.16 8.44 -17.71
CA PHE A 28 -13.50 8.10 -17.27
C PHE A 28 -14.32 9.38 -17.15
N ASP A 29 -15.62 9.27 -17.36
CA ASP A 29 -16.56 10.38 -17.49
C ASP A 29 -16.84 11.06 -16.13
N ARG A 30 -15.76 11.45 -15.40
CA ARG A 30 -15.79 12.34 -14.23
C ARG A 30 -16.61 13.60 -14.50
N LYS A 31 -16.88 13.95 -15.78
CA LYS A 31 -17.77 15.03 -16.17
C LYS A 31 -19.19 14.92 -15.59
N LYS A 32 -19.67 13.70 -15.29
CA LYS A 32 -21.00 13.46 -14.70
C LYS A 32 -21.04 13.52 -13.17
N LEU A 33 -19.87 13.59 -12.51
CA LEU A 33 -19.78 13.68 -11.05
C LEU A 33 -19.95 15.13 -10.57
N THR A 34 -20.64 15.31 -9.45
CA THR A 34 -20.65 16.59 -8.72
C THR A 34 -19.24 16.93 -8.22
N HIS A 35 -19.00 18.19 -7.86
CA HIS A 35 -17.72 18.62 -7.30
C HIS A 35 -17.30 17.78 -6.07
N ASN A 36 -18.26 17.49 -5.18
CA ASN A 36 -18.01 16.68 -3.99
C ASN A 36 -17.67 15.22 -4.33
N GLN A 37 -18.39 14.61 -5.27
CA GLN A 37 -18.08 13.23 -5.71
C GLN A 37 -16.70 13.13 -6.38
N LYS A 38 -16.28 14.15 -7.14
CA LYS A 38 -14.92 14.19 -7.71
C LYS A 38 -13.87 14.20 -6.62
N LYS A 39 -14.04 15.05 -5.61
CA LYS A 39 -13.12 15.15 -4.47
C LYS A 39 -13.05 13.84 -3.67
N LEU A 40 -14.17 13.13 -3.52
CA LEU A 40 -14.19 11.82 -2.87
C LEU A 40 -13.47 10.75 -3.70
N ALA A 41 -13.70 10.72 -5.01
CA ALA A 41 -13.01 9.80 -5.92
C ALA A 41 -11.49 10.07 -6.01
N GLU A 42 -11.06 11.33 -5.95
CA GLU A 42 -9.65 11.69 -5.89
C GLU A 42 -8.99 11.19 -4.60
N LYS A 43 -9.63 11.41 -3.44
CA LYS A 43 -9.15 10.87 -2.17
C LYS A 43 -9.10 9.34 -2.15
N TYR A 44 -10.09 8.68 -2.75
CA TYR A 44 -10.10 7.22 -2.81
C TYR A 44 -8.97 6.71 -3.70
N GLU A 45 -8.73 7.35 -4.84
CA GLU A 45 -7.57 7.07 -5.69
C GLU A 45 -6.26 7.23 -4.92
N ASP A 46 -6.08 8.32 -4.16
CA ASP A 46 -4.86 8.54 -3.39
C ASP A 46 -4.60 7.38 -2.41
N GLY A 47 -5.62 6.95 -1.66
CA GLY A 47 -5.52 5.81 -0.73
C GLY A 47 -5.30 4.48 -1.47
N TYR A 48 -5.96 4.29 -2.62
CA TYR A 48 -5.77 3.11 -3.46
C TYR A 48 -4.34 3.00 -3.99
N GLN A 49 -3.75 4.11 -4.46
CA GLN A 49 -2.38 4.13 -4.95
C GLN A 49 -1.37 3.83 -3.82
N GLN A 50 -1.56 4.40 -2.63
CA GLN A 50 -0.75 4.10 -1.45
C GLN A 50 -0.84 2.60 -1.09
N PHE A 51 -2.05 2.04 -1.11
CA PHE A 51 -2.26 0.61 -0.87
C PHE A 51 -1.53 -0.27 -1.90
N VAL A 52 -1.67 0.02 -3.19
CA VAL A 52 -0.99 -0.71 -4.27
C VAL A 52 0.53 -0.63 -4.11
N GLN A 53 1.06 0.57 -3.87
CA GLN A 53 2.49 0.80 -3.65
C GLN A 53 3.00 0.03 -2.42
N GLY A 54 2.24 -0.02 -1.32
CA GLY A 54 2.57 -0.82 -0.15
C GLY A 54 2.73 -2.31 -0.50
N ASN A 55 1.82 -2.88 -1.29
CA ASN A 55 1.91 -4.28 -1.74
C ASN A 55 3.11 -4.51 -2.67
N GLU A 56 3.40 -3.60 -3.61
CA GLU A 56 4.58 -3.70 -4.48
C GLU A 56 5.88 -3.69 -3.66
N ILE A 57 5.95 -2.87 -2.60
CA ILE A 57 7.11 -2.82 -1.70
C ILE A 57 7.23 -4.12 -0.87
N VAL A 58 6.12 -4.75 -0.46
CA VAL A 58 6.14 -6.06 0.20
C VAL A 58 6.79 -7.11 -0.71
N GLU A 59 6.42 -7.14 -1.99
CA GLU A 59 7.02 -8.06 -2.97
C GLU A 59 8.53 -7.79 -3.16
N LEU A 60 8.93 -6.51 -3.25
CA LEU A 60 10.36 -6.16 -3.27
C LEU A 60 11.08 -6.59 -1.99
N GLY A 61 10.43 -6.44 -0.83
CA GLY A 61 10.92 -6.91 0.46
C GLY A 61 11.12 -8.42 0.47
N ARG A 62 10.19 -9.18 -0.13
CA ARG A 62 10.31 -10.63 -0.31
C ARG A 62 11.48 -10.99 -1.21
N GLU A 63 11.67 -10.32 -2.35
CA GLU A 63 12.82 -10.58 -3.23
C GLU A 63 14.16 -10.38 -2.51
N LYS A 64 14.26 -9.35 -1.65
CA LYS A 64 15.46 -9.11 -0.83
C LYS A 64 15.62 -10.19 0.23
N PHE A 65 14.51 -10.65 0.82
CA PHE A 65 14.52 -11.76 1.77
C PHE A 65 15.09 -13.03 1.15
N ASP A 66 14.60 -13.42 -0.03
CA ASP A 66 15.01 -14.63 -0.76
C ASP A 66 16.47 -14.57 -1.23
N SER A 67 17.04 -13.36 -1.31
CA SER A 67 18.46 -13.12 -1.61
C SER A 67 19.34 -13.04 -0.34
N ASP A 68 18.83 -13.45 0.83
CA ASP A 68 19.46 -13.34 2.14
C ASP A 68 19.85 -11.90 2.55
N MET A 69 19.26 -10.88 1.93
CA MET A 69 19.51 -9.47 2.21
C MET A 69 18.57 -8.94 3.30
N TYR A 70 18.54 -9.61 4.47
CA TYR A 70 17.50 -9.41 5.48
C TYR A 70 17.39 -7.98 6.02
N SER A 71 18.50 -7.26 6.19
CA SER A 71 18.46 -5.85 6.60
C SER A 71 17.72 -4.99 5.57
N LYS A 72 18.00 -5.17 4.27
CA LYS A 72 17.30 -4.44 3.20
C LYS A 72 15.84 -4.89 3.07
N SER A 73 15.58 -6.17 3.31
CA SER A 73 14.22 -6.71 3.36
C SER A 73 13.41 -6.03 4.46
N GLY A 74 13.98 -5.91 5.67
CA GLY A 74 13.36 -5.17 6.78
C GLY A 74 13.12 -3.69 6.50
N ASP A 75 14.06 -3.02 5.81
CA ASP A 75 13.86 -1.65 5.35
C ASP A 75 12.64 -1.54 4.42
N MET A 76 12.50 -2.47 3.47
CA MET A 76 11.34 -2.50 2.56
C MET A 76 10.03 -2.73 3.33
N PHE A 77 9.98 -3.68 4.27
CA PHE A 77 8.76 -3.90 5.06
C PHE A 77 8.39 -2.72 5.95
N THR A 78 9.38 -1.98 6.43
CA THR A 78 9.14 -0.72 7.15
C THR A 78 8.59 0.36 6.23
N LEU A 79 9.08 0.44 4.99
CA LEU A 79 8.53 1.35 3.97
C LEU A 79 7.10 0.97 3.59
N SER A 80 6.80 -0.31 3.32
CA SER A 80 5.43 -0.75 3.01
C SER A 80 4.47 -0.49 4.15
N LEU A 81 4.93 -0.65 5.40
CA LEU A 81 4.13 -0.31 6.59
C LEU A 81 3.77 1.19 6.61
N GLY A 82 4.68 2.06 6.18
CA GLY A 82 4.40 3.48 5.98
C GLY A 82 3.27 3.71 4.97
N GLU A 83 3.40 3.12 3.77
CA GLU A 83 2.39 3.24 2.72
C GLU A 83 1.01 2.74 3.16
N PHE A 84 0.94 1.59 3.84
CA PHE A 84 -0.34 1.08 4.34
C PHE A 84 -0.95 1.94 5.44
N ARG A 85 -0.13 2.55 6.31
CA ARG A 85 -0.63 3.48 7.34
C ARG A 85 -1.19 4.76 6.71
N ASP A 86 -0.53 5.28 5.69
CA ASP A 86 -1.01 6.44 4.95
C ASP A 86 -2.31 6.10 4.19
N ALA A 87 -2.38 4.93 3.55
CA ALA A 87 -3.60 4.43 2.91
C ALA A 87 -4.76 4.32 3.91
N LYS A 88 -4.51 3.74 5.09
CA LYS A 88 -5.50 3.61 6.17
C LYS A 88 -5.99 4.98 6.63
N GLU A 89 -5.10 5.94 6.82
CA GLU A 89 -5.48 7.30 7.19
C GLU A 89 -6.37 7.92 6.12
N THR A 90 -6.02 7.77 4.84
CA THR A 90 -6.80 8.28 3.71
C THR A 90 -8.21 7.66 3.65
N PHE A 91 -8.32 6.34 3.79
CA PHE A 91 -9.62 5.66 3.80
C PHE A 91 -10.43 5.98 5.07
N SER A 92 -9.79 6.16 6.22
CA SER A 92 -10.47 6.55 7.47
C SER A 92 -11.07 7.94 7.35
N ARG A 93 -10.35 8.88 6.74
CA ARG A 93 -10.89 10.21 6.42
C ARG A 93 -12.06 10.14 5.44
N LEU A 94 -12.15 9.11 4.59
CA LEU A 94 -13.30 8.91 3.72
C LEU A 94 -14.51 8.36 4.47
N SER A 95 -14.31 7.48 5.45
CA SER A 95 -15.40 6.96 6.29
C SER A 95 -16.05 8.04 7.16
N GLU A 96 -15.31 9.09 7.54
CA GLU A 96 -15.90 10.27 8.19
C GLU A 96 -17.00 10.97 7.35
N TYR A 97 -17.00 10.77 6.03
CA TYR A 97 -18.06 11.26 5.12
C TYR A 97 -19.20 10.26 4.91
N GLU A 98 -19.28 9.16 5.69
CA GLU A 98 -20.23 8.05 5.54
C GLU A 98 -21.68 8.51 5.32
N SER A 99 -22.15 9.52 6.07
CA SER A 99 -23.52 10.03 5.95
C SER A 99 -23.87 10.62 4.57
N GLY A 100 -22.86 11.00 3.78
CA GLY A 100 -23.00 11.53 2.42
C GLY A 100 -22.68 10.52 1.30
N LEU A 101 -22.29 9.30 1.65
CA LEU A 101 -21.90 8.26 0.70
C LEU A 101 -23.07 7.29 0.42
N PRO A 102 -23.32 6.93 -0.86
CA PRO A 102 -24.18 5.80 -1.18
C PRO A 102 -23.74 4.53 -0.44
N THR A 103 -24.68 3.65 -0.09
CA THR A 103 -24.36 2.42 0.68
C THR A 103 -23.27 1.57 0.02
N LYS A 104 -23.28 1.45 -1.31
CA LYS A 104 -22.25 0.72 -2.05
C LYS A 104 -20.87 1.36 -1.90
N ALA A 105 -20.78 2.69 -1.91
CA ALA A 105 -19.53 3.41 -1.73
C ALA A 105 -19.00 3.27 -0.29
N ARG A 106 -19.89 3.25 0.71
CA ARG A 106 -19.51 2.97 2.10
C ARG A 106 -18.91 1.58 2.26
N ASN A 107 -19.56 0.56 1.71
CA ASN A 107 -19.05 -0.80 1.77
C ASN A 107 -17.66 -0.93 1.15
N ILE A 108 -17.43 -0.29 0.00
CA ILE A 108 -16.09 -0.27 -0.63
C ILE A 108 -15.04 0.37 0.29
N VAL A 109 -15.36 1.48 0.96
CA VAL A 109 -14.43 2.13 1.91
C VAL A 109 -14.15 1.22 3.11
N THR A 110 -15.18 0.57 3.66
CA THR A 110 -15.02 -0.40 4.76
C THR A 110 -14.16 -1.59 4.36
N GLU A 111 -14.44 -2.21 3.21
CA GLU A 111 -13.65 -3.33 2.67
C GLU A 111 -12.18 -2.90 2.46
N SER A 112 -11.96 -1.69 1.93
CA SER A 112 -10.61 -1.16 1.72
C SER A 112 -9.86 -0.92 3.05
N LEU A 113 -10.56 -0.45 4.08
CA LEU A 113 -10.01 -0.27 5.42
C LEU A 113 -9.61 -1.61 6.05
N ASP A 114 -10.50 -2.61 6.00
CA ASP A 114 -10.27 -3.93 6.59
C ASP A 114 -9.08 -4.63 5.91
N ALA A 115 -9.00 -4.57 4.58
CA ALA A 115 -7.88 -5.11 3.81
C ALA A 115 -6.56 -4.39 4.14
N THR A 116 -6.60 -3.05 4.28
CA THR A 116 -5.41 -2.26 4.65
C THR A 116 -4.94 -2.59 6.06
N GLU A 117 -5.85 -2.74 7.03
CA GLU A 117 -5.51 -3.12 8.40
C GLU A 117 -4.83 -4.49 8.46
N ASN A 118 -5.34 -5.44 7.67
CA ASN A 118 -4.72 -6.75 7.55
C ASN A 118 -3.29 -6.65 6.99
N CYS A 119 -3.08 -5.84 5.95
CA CYS A 119 -1.76 -5.63 5.37
C CYS A 119 -0.77 -4.95 6.34
N ILE A 120 -1.25 -4.03 7.19
CA ILE A 120 -0.46 -3.42 8.27
C ILE A 120 0.06 -4.50 9.23
N GLN A 121 -0.82 -5.40 9.68
CA GLN A 121 -0.44 -6.48 10.61
C GLN A 121 0.64 -7.37 10.00
N PHE A 122 0.51 -7.75 8.73
CA PHE A 122 1.54 -8.52 8.03
C PHE A 122 2.86 -7.76 7.88
N ALA A 123 2.82 -6.49 7.47
CA ALA A 123 4.02 -5.67 7.33
C ALA A 123 4.79 -5.51 8.65
N GLU A 124 4.08 -5.39 9.78
CA GLU A 124 4.68 -5.37 11.12
C GLU A 124 5.35 -6.71 11.46
N LEU A 125 4.69 -7.84 11.20
CA LEU A 125 5.24 -9.18 11.41
C LEU A 125 6.49 -9.45 10.55
N PHE A 126 6.50 -8.95 9.31
CA PHE A 126 7.64 -9.05 8.40
C PHE A 126 8.84 -8.23 8.88
N ALA A 127 8.63 -6.98 9.27
CA ALA A 127 9.66 -6.12 9.82
C ALA A 127 10.24 -6.70 11.13
N GLU A 128 9.38 -7.23 12.01
CA GLU A 128 9.82 -7.90 13.25
C GLU A 128 10.69 -9.13 12.95
N SER A 129 10.24 -9.99 12.03
CA SER A 129 10.93 -11.24 11.71
C SER A 129 12.29 -10.98 11.07
N THR A 130 12.39 -10.02 10.16
CA THR A 130 13.67 -9.63 9.52
C THR A 130 14.66 -8.99 10.49
N ASN A 131 14.17 -8.21 11.46
CA ASN A 131 15.00 -7.67 12.54
C ASN A 131 15.55 -8.80 13.44
N ARG A 132 14.70 -9.76 13.83
CA ARG A 132 15.12 -10.94 14.62
C ARG A 132 16.17 -11.79 13.88
N ILE A 133 16.01 -11.98 12.58
CA ILE A 133 17.00 -12.69 11.74
C ILE A 133 18.35 -11.98 11.77
N SER A 134 18.35 -10.64 11.65
CA SER A 134 19.56 -9.82 11.74
C SER A 134 20.20 -9.87 13.14
N GLN A 135 19.36 -10.10 14.17
CA GLN A 135 19.63 -10.41 15.58
C GLN A 135 20.56 -11.62 15.81
N SER A 136 20.63 -12.56 14.86
CA SER A 136 21.28 -13.89 14.94
C SER A 136 20.73 -14.87 16.01
N ASP A 137 19.84 -14.45 16.91
CA ASP A 137 19.15 -15.37 17.83
C ASP A 137 17.99 -16.08 17.13
N GLY A 138 18.07 -17.41 17.02
CA GLY A 138 16.97 -18.22 16.48
C GLY A 138 16.66 -17.94 15.00
N ARG A 139 17.68 -17.63 14.19
CA ARG A 139 17.55 -17.31 12.75
C ARG A 139 16.65 -18.29 11.99
N ASP A 140 16.85 -19.59 12.15
CA ASP A 140 16.07 -20.60 11.41
C ASP A 140 14.58 -20.57 11.78
N ASN A 141 14.28 -20.36 13.06
CA ASN A 141 12.89 -20.21 13.54
C ASN A 141 12.27 -18.92 13.00
N ALA A 142 13.04 -17.82 12.94
CA ALA A 142 12.56 -16.55 12.42
C ALA A 142 12.37 -16.58 10.90
N VAL A 143 13.23 -17.28 10.15
CA VAL A 143 13.06 -17.51 8.71
C VAL A 143 11.82 -18.39 8.45
N THR A 144 11.63 -19.45 9.22
CA THR A 144 10.44 -20.31 9.10
C THR A 144 9.16 -19.52 9.35
N ARG A 145 9.12 -18.77 10.46
CA ARG A 145 7.98 -17.91 10.81
C ARG A 145 7.73 -16.87 9.72
N PHE A 146 8.76 -16.20 9.21
CA PHE A 146 8.61 -15.24 8.12
C PHE A 146 7.95 -15.88 6.89
N ASN A 147 8.38 -17.08 6.49
CA ASN A 147 7.81 -17.78 5.35
C ASN A 147 6.34 -18.18 5.57
N GLU A 148 5.98 -18.58 6.79
CA GLU A 148 4.59 -18.87 7.16
C GLU A 148 3.72 -17.61 7.08
N GLU A 149 4.18 -16.49 7.63
CA GLU A 149 3.44 -15.23 7.57
C GLU A 149 3.30 -14.73 6.12
N TYR A 150 4.36 -14.85 5.31
CA TYR A 150 4.29 -14.44 3.92
C TYR A 150 3.34 -15.32 3.11
N TYR A 151 3.30 -16.62 3.40
CA TYR A 151 2.31 -17.52 2.83
C TYR A 151 0.88 -17.16 3.23
N ASN A 152 0.66 -16.80 4.49
CA ASN A 152 -0.64 -16.33 4.99
C ASN A 152 -1.06 -15.02 4.33
N TYR A 153 -0.13 -14.08 4.15
CA TYR A 153 -0.33 -12.85 3.41
C TYR A 153 -0.71 -13.10 1.95
N MET A 154 -0.06 -14.05 1.27
CA MET A 154 -0.39 -14.39 -0.12
C MET A 154 -1.79 -15.01 -0.25
N LYS A 155 -2.28 -15.66 0.80
CA LYS A 155 -3.63 -16.25 0.88
C LYS A 155 -4.69 -15.31 1.42
N SER A 156 -4.30 -14.18 2.02
CA SER A 156 -5.27 -13.25 2.57
C SER A 156 -6.04 -12.59 1.43
N ASP A 157 -7.31 -12.28 1.70
CA ASP A 157 -8.09 -11.40 0.83
C ASP A 157 -7.58 -9.98 1.06
N ARG A 158 -6.68 -9.55 0.19
CA ARG A 158 -6.01 -8.25 0.21
C ARG A 158 -6.37 -7.40 -0.99
N ASP A 159 -7.29 -7.86 -1.82
CA ASP A 159 -7.74 -7.07 -2.95
C ASP A 159 -8.70 -6.00 -2.45
N ILE A 160 -8.48 -4.76 -2.88
CA ILE A 160 -9.43 -3.67 -2.63
C ILE A 160 -10.10 -3.28 -3.94
N PRO A 161 -11.37 -2.86 -3.90
CA PRO A 161 -12.06 -2.38 -5.09
C PRO A 161 -11.28 -1.26 -5.78
N SER A 162 -11.28 -1.25 -7.11
CA SER A 162 -10.58 -0.21 -7.86
C SER A 162 -11.26 1.15 -7.70
N ASN A 163 -10.54 2.25 -7.94
CA ASN A 163 -11.16 3.58 -7.98
C ASN A 163 -12.28 3.68 -9.02
N ARG A 164 -12.22 2.88 -10.08
CA ARG A 164 -13.32 2.78 -11.06
C ARG A 164 -14.60 2.27 -10.38
N GLU A 165 -14.51 1.16 -9.65
CA GLU A 165 -15.65 0.58 -8.94
C GLU A 165 -16.18 1.54 -7.88
N PHE A 166 -15.29 2.25 -7.19
CA PHE A 166 -15.68 3.32 -6.27
C PHE A 166 -16.44 4.45 -6.99
N ILE A 167 -15.95 4.96 -8.12
CA ILE A 167 -16.65 5.98 -8.92
C ILE A 167 -18.03 5.48 -9.37
N GLU A 168 -18.14 4.25 -9.86
CA GLU A 168 -19.40 3.64 -10.26
C GLU A 168 -20.37 3.54 -9.06
N SER A 169 -19.87 3.26 -7.86
CA SER A 169 -20.67 3.22 -6.63
C SER A 169 -21.20 4.60 -6.20
N LEU A 170 -20.44 5.68 -6.43
CA LEU A 170 -20.88 7.06 -6.17
C LEU A 170 -22.04 7.49 -7.08
N MET A 171 -22.18 6.84 -8.24
CA MET A 171 -23.23 7.11 -9.23
C MET A 171 -24.43 6.18 -9.08
N SER A 172 -24.32 5.08 -8.31
CA SER A 172 -25.44 4.20 -8.02
C SER A 172 -26.44 4.88 -7.08
N LYS A 173 -27.71 4.89 -7.48
CA LYS A 173 -28.83 5.43 -6.69
C LYS A 173 -29.18 4.52 -5.52
#